data_AF-V5GTR3-F1
#
_entry.id   AF-V5GTR3-F1
#
_cell.length_a   1.000
_cell.length_b   1.000
_cell.length_c   1.000
_cell.angle_alpha   90.00
_cell.angle_beta   90.00
_cell.angle_gamma   90.00
#
_symmetry.space_group_name_H-M   'P 1'
#
loop_
_entity.id
_entity.type
_entity.pdbx_description
1 polymer ?
#
loop_
_entity_poly.entity_id
_entity_poly.type
_entity_poly.pdbx_seq_one_letter_code
_entity_poly.pdbx_strand_id
1 'polypeptide(L)'
;MFIKLSVIFAVLRFAAGQDKILDWELAVAIGNHIELLQPNGSVIQSSTQPFNKLKALTYDNIRDQFIVSNTDRLNDTIFTVQLTEETDTDITPIIQDLPDDVLGLAIDPIDDVLYWTDAINSTINYVAMNETLYESKEFLSFKHEYPHAIVIDICKRYIYWTNQKSEYPSIERARLDGTGHETLVDRDIVTPEGIAIDYQSQRLYWADSRGGSIYGRIESTTLEGKERELVHEGTHIKPFGLAVDGDTIYWTDINNNGVYRISISKKSEPEKIIEFDGRPMGLVTNNFRINDLNECKYIETGSKTVKEGEREETAEVSQTEEPETKSCLNDGELVDNKCLCKRGFNGTYCETSICHNFCVNGACRISYLGKLTCRCDAGFVGGRCERNKCDDFCLNGGECTIVSPRDRPQCRCPNGFMGDRCEYSTEICDVYCTDRGDDLFSEKFELLCRCSEGFNVFSDRNRTAARLSASKEQDNFFSSLSNPLYYLAALVLICLLIIITLAVYIRIIRKRRPRIKKRIIVNKNVTPLTYRPQPNTEQCEITIENCCNMNVCETPCYEPRSFQEDKKTLLSNMEGEDF
;
A
#
# COMPACT_ATOMS: atom_id res chain seq x y z
N MET A 1 65.06 7.43 -15.49
CA MET A 1 64.32 8.65 -15.08
C MET A 1 62.82 8.61 -15.44
N PHE A 2 62.31 7.56 -16.10
CA PHE A 2 60.87 7.46 -16.46
C PHE A 2 60.03 6.59 -15.50
N ILE A 3 60.66 5.76 -14.65
CA ILE A 3 59.94 4.85 -13.74
C ILE A 3 59.51 5.55 -12.42
N LYS A 4 60.09 6.72 -12.10
CA LYS A 4 59.74 7.47 -10.87
C LYS A 4 58.54 8.41 -11.01
N LEU A 5 58.15 8.82 -12.23
CA LEU A 5 56.97 9.69 -12.43
C LEU A 5 55.64 8.92 -12.40
N SER A 6 55.61 7.67 -12.88
CA SER A 6 54.39 6.86 -12.89
C SER A 6 53.92 6.47 -11.48
N VAL A 7 54.85 6.29 -10.54
CA VAL A 7 54.51 6.02 -9.13
C VAL A 7 54.02 7.28 -8.43
N ILE A 8 54.55 8.46 -8.77
CA ILE A 8 54.08 9.74 -8.20
C ILE A 8 52.70 10.11 -8.74
N PHE A 9 52.40 9.84 -10.01
CA PHE A 9 51.05 10.04 -10.57
C PHE A 9 50.03 8.98 -10.08
N ALA A 10 50.47 7.75 -9.80
CA ALA A 10 49.60 6.75 -9.16
C ALA A 10 49.31 7.11 -7.70
N VAL A 11 50.31 7.57 -6.94
CA VAL A 11 50.14 8.01 -5.55
C VAL A 11 49.35 9.32 -5.44
N LEU A 12 49.45 10.23 -6.43
CA LEU A 12 48.60 11.43 -6.50
C LEU A 12 47.17 11.14 -6.99
N ARG A 13 46.94 10.06 -7.74
CA ARG A 13 45.57 9.57 -8.02
C ARG A 13 44.94 8.85 -6.82
N PHE A 14 45.75 8.25 -5.94
CA PHE A 14 45.26 7.68 -4.67
C PHE A 14 45.04 8.74 -3.58
N ALA A 15 45.47 9.98 -3.79
CA ALA A 15 45.28 11.09 -2.84
C ALA A 15 44.21 12.11 -3.28
N ALA A 16 43.55 11.90 -4.42
CA ALA A 16 42.58 12.83 -5.02
C ALA A 16 41.22 12.16 -5.35
N GLY A 17 40.81 11.22 -4.52
CA GLY A 17 39.53 10.53 -4.65
C GLY A 17 39.22 9.75 -3.37
N GLN A 18 39.18 10.45 -2.23
CA GLN A 18 38.19 10.05 -1.24
C GLN A 18 36.90 10.64 -1.76
N ASP A 19 36.03 9.80 -2.34
CA ASP A 19 34.66 10.21 -2.61
C ASP A 19 34.12 10.74 -1.29
N LYS A 20 33.80 12.04 -1.26
CA LYS A 20 33.21 12.63 -0.07
C LYS A 20 31.84 11.98 0.12
N ILE A 21 31.71 11.29 1.25
CA ILE A 21 30.42 10.75 1.70
C ILE A 21 29.47 11.94 1.87
N LEU A 22 28.34 11.87 1.17
CA LEU A 22 27.29 12.88 1.25
C LEU A 22 26.66 12.83 2.63
N ASP A 23 26.61 13.97 3.32
CA ASP A 23 25.99 14.10 4.64
C ASP A 23 24.48 14.33 4.49
N TRP A 24 23.75 13.26 4.15
CA TRP A 24 22.30 13.25 3.98
C TRP A 24 21.61 12.58 5.16
N GLU A 25 20.40 13.05 5.48
CA GLU A 25 19.60 12.48 6.58
C GLU A 25 18.32 11.82 6.09
N LEU A 26 17.74 12.33 4.99
CA LEU A 26 16.55 11.77 4.33
C LEU A 26 16.85 11.51 2.86
N ALA A 27 16.42 10.36 2.35
CA ALA A 27 16.41 10.07 0.92
C ALA A 27 14.99 9.71 0.47
N VAL A 28 14.54 10.32 -0.62
CA VAL A 28 13.17 10.19 -1.13
C VAL A 28 13.19 9.76 -2.58
N ALA A 29 12.45 8.71 -2.93
CA ALA A 29 12.21 8.33 -4.32
C ALA A 29 11.04 9.14 -4.89
N ILE A 30 11.29 9.95 -5.91
CA ILE A 30 10.31 10.87 -6.48
C ILE A 30 10.20 10.63 -7.99
N GLY A 31 9.10 10.03 -8.43
CA GLY A 31 8.84 9.76 -9.84
C GLY A 31 9.97 8.95 -10.50
N ASN A 32 10.95 9.63 -11.09
CA ASN A 32 12.07 9.07 -11.83
C ASN A 32 13.46 9.34 -11.23
N HIS A 33 13.58 9.88 -10.02
CA HIS A 33 14.87 10.21 -9.42
C HIS A 33 14.82 10.08 -7.89
N ILE A 34 15.99 10.09 -7.26
CA ILE A 34 16.15 10.09 -5.80
C ILE A 34 16.62 11.49 -5.40
N GLU A 35 16.01 12.09 -4.38
CA GLU A 35 16.50 13.32 -3.75
C GLU A 35 17.01 13.05 -2.34
N LEU A 36 18.20 13.59 -2.05
CA LEU A 36 18.82 13.59 -0.73
C LEU A 36 18.56 14.94 -0.05
N LEU A 37 18.06 14.91 1.18
CA LEU A 37 17.62 16.08 1.92
C LEU A 37 18.27 16.15 3.30
N GLN A 38 18.39 17.39 3.80
CA GLN A 38 18.59 17.68 5.22
C GLN A 38 17.24 17.67 5.97
N PRO A 39 17.24 17.63 7.32
CA PRO A 39 16.00 17.59 8.13
C PRO A 39 15.08 18.79 7.96
N ASN A 40 15.63 19.94 7.51
CA ASN A 40 14.88 21.16 7.22
C ASN A 40 14.22 21.14 5.83
N GLY A 41 14.39 20.06 5.05
CA GLY A 41 13.90 19.93 3.68
C GLY A 41 14.82 20.49 2.59
N SER A 42 16.02 21.00 2.93
CA SER A 42 16.94 21.49 1.89
C SER A 42 17.51 20.34 1.07
N VAL A 43 17.40 20.45 -0.25
CA VAL A 43 17.96 19.48 -1.20
C VAL A 43 19.48 19.58 -1.23
N ILE A 44 20.15 18.46 -0.94
CA ILE A 44 21.61 18.31 -1.02
C ILE A 44 21.98 17.91 -2.45
N GLN A 45 21.30 16.88 -2.95
CA GLN A 45 21.57 16.28 -4.25
C GLN A 45 20.33 15.59 -4.81
N SER A 46 20.25 15.55 -6.14
CA SER A 46 19.27 14.75 -6.88
C SER A 46 20.03 13.81 -7.83
N SER A 47 19.53 12.59 -8.00
CA SER A 47 20.14 11.63 -8.94
C SER A 47 20.03 12.15 -10.37
N THR A 48 21.12 12.08 -11.12
CA THR A 48 21.25 12.68 -12.45
C THR A 48 20.63 11.85 -13.58
N GLN A 49 20.60 10.52 -13.46
CA GLN A 49 20.03 9.62 -14.45
C GLN A 49 18.55 9.35 -14.13
N PRO A 50 17.64 9.59 -15.08
CA PRO A 50 16.24 9.33 -14.85
C PRO A 50 15.98 7.82 -14.89
N PHE A 51 15.46 7.30 -13.79
CA PHE A 51 14.72 6.04 -13.77
C PHE A 51 13.43 6.18 -14.59
N ASN A 52 12.72 5.10 -14.85
CA ASN A 52 11.41 5.19 -15.50
C ASN A 52 10.34 5.58 -14.48
N LYS A 53 10.24 4.79 -13.41
CA LYS A 53 9.34 5.01 -12.30
C LYS A 53 9.83 4.25 -11.06
N LEU A 54 10.33 4.98 -10.08
CA LEU A 54 10.71 4.44 -8.79
C LEU A 54 9.48 4.15 -7.94
N LYS A 55 9.47 3.01 -7.25
CA LYS A 55 8.38 2.61 -6.34
C LYS A 55 8.88 2.44 -4.91
N ALA A 56 9.91 1.60 -4.73
CA ALA A 56 10.50 1.29 -3.44
C ALA A 56 11.96 1.76 -3.38
N LEU A 57 12.41 2.08 -2.17
CA LEU A 57 13.75 2.56 -1.86
C LEU A 57 14.15 1.98 -0.50
N THR A 58 15.34 1.40 -0.42
CA THR A 58 16.02 1.05 0.83
C THR A 58 17.50 1.45 0.74
N TYR A 59 18.22 1.42 1.85
CA TYR A 59 19.62 1.83 1.92
C TYR A 59 20.47 0.76 2.60
N ASP A 60 21.56 0.37 1.93
CA ASP A 60 22.58 -0.53 2.45
C ASP A 60 23.67 0.30 3.12
N ASN A 61 23.64 0.33 4.46
CA ASN A 61 24.59 1.07 5.29
C ASN A 61 26.00 0.49 5.29
N ILE A 62 26.19 -0.78 4.93
CA ILE A 62 27.51 -1.43 4.89
C ILE A 62 28.24 -1.03 3.62
N ARG A 63 27.54 -1.01 2.49
CA ARG A 63 28.10 -0.67 1.18
C ARG A 63 27.95 0.79 0.78
N ASP A 64 27.22 1.58 1.58
CA ASP A 64 26.92 2.99 1.30
C ASP A 64 26.27 3.18 -0.09
N GLN A 65 25.20 2.42 -0.33
CA GLN A 65 24.47 2.43 -1.59
C GLN A 65 22.96 2.33 -1.38
N PHE A 66 22.19 2.94 -2.27
CA PHE A 66 20.75 2.77 -2.31
C PHE A 66 20.38 1.53 -3.10
N ILE A 67 19.27 0.91 -2.73
CA ILE A 67 18.64 -0.16 -3.50
C ILE A 67 17.24 0.29 -3.86
N VAL A 68 16.91 0.28 -5.14
CA VAL A 68 15.65 0.81 -5.66
C VAL A 68 14.95 -0.17 -6.58
N SER A 69 13.62 -0.14 -6.57
CA SER A 69 12.80 -0.79 -7.59
C SER A 69 12.38 0.23 -8.64
N ASN A 70 12.63 -0.09 -9.90
CA ASN A 70 12.25 0.71 -11.05
C ASN A 70 11.37 -0.10 -12.00
N THR A 71 10.23 0.46 -12.37
CA THR A 71 9.28 -0.18 -13.28
C THR A 71 9.49 0.29 -14.71
N ASP A 72 9.79 -0.64 -15.61
CA ASP A 72 9.70 -0.42 -17.06
C ASP A 72 8.49 -1.16 -17.65
N ARG A 73 7.49 -0.39 -18.10
CA ARG A 73 6.20 -0.86 -18.62
C ARG A 73 5.41 -1.72 -17.62
N LEU A 74 5.74 -3.00 -17.54
CA LEU A 74 5.08 -4.03 -16.74
C LEU A 74 6.07 -4.84 -15.90
N ASN A 75 7.37 -4.70 -16.13
CA ASN A 75 8.38 -5.45 -15.42
C ASN A 75 9.16 -4.52 -14.49
N ASP A 76 9.44 -5.01 -13.29
CA ASP A 76 10.28 -4.32 -12.33
C ASP A 76 11.73 -4.79 -12.45
N THR A 77 12.65 -3.91 -12.14
CA THR A 77 14.08 -4.19 -12.05
C THR A 77 14.61 -3.55 -10.78
N ILE A 78 15.39 -4.30 -10.02
CA ILE A 78 16.00 -3.86 -8.77
C ILE A 78 17.44 -3.45 -9.07
N PHE A 79 17.80 -2.22 -8.70
CA PHE A 79 19.12 -1.65 -8.93
C PHE A 79 19.80 -1.31 -7.60
N THR A 80 21.13 -1.44 -7.55
CA THR A 80 21.96 -0.66 -6.62
C THR A 80 22.29 0.69 -7.26
N VAL A 81 22.39 1.72 -6.43
CA VAL A 81 22.69 3.09 -6.86
C VAL A 81 23.65 3.71 -5.84
N GLN A 82 24.85 4.07 -6.29
CA GLN A 82 25.77 4.88 -5.50
C GLN A 82 25.70 6.34 -5.93
N LEU A 83 25.38 7.23 -4.99
CA LEU A 83 25.33 8.68 -5.21
C LEU A 83 26.61 9.33 -4.69
N THR A 84 27.26 10.17 -5.51
CA THR A 84 28.45 10.96 -5.13
C THR A 84 28.22 12.43 -5.47
N GLU A 85 28.92 13.38 -4.82
CA GLU A 85 28.73 14.83 -4.99
C GLU A 85 28.68 15.31 -6.45
N GLU A 86 29.32 14.61 -7.39
CA GLU A 86 29.45 15.06 -8.78
C GLU A 86 28.58 14.28 -9.79
N THR A 87 28.25 13.00 -9.56
CA THR A 87 27.48 12.15 -10.50
C THR A 87 26.89 10.90 -9.83
N ASP A 88 25.88 10.28 -10.47
CA ASP A 88 25.55 8.87 -10.22
C ASP A 88 26.65 8.02 -10.85
N THR A 89 27.54 7.48 -10.03
CA THR A 89 28.75 6.82 -10.51
C THR A 89 28.53 5.35 -10.85
N ASP A 90 27.64 4.66 -10.11
CA ASP A 90 27.39 3.24 -10.28
C ASP A 90 25.90 2.89 -10.08
N ILE A 91 25.19 2.70 -11.20
CA ILE A 91 23.84 2.12 -11.23
C ILE A 91 23.97 0.70 -11.79
N THR A 92 23.82 -0.29 -10.92
CA THR A 92 24.03 -1.69 -11.29
C THR A 92 22.75 -2.51 -11.05
N PRO A 93 22.21 -3.20 -12.07
CA PRO A 93 21.04 -4.06 -11.87
C PRO A 93 21.42 -5.31 -11.06
N ILE A 94 20.65 -5.62 -10.02
CA ILE A 94 20.74 -6.87 -9.25
C ILE A 94 19.86 -7.92 -9.92
N ILE A 95 18.57 -7.60 -10.10
CA ILE A 95 17.55 -8.50 -10.68
C ILE A 95 16.78 -7.74 -11.75
N GLN A 96 16.68 -8.32 -12.95
CA GLN A 96 16.12 -7.67 -14.14
C GLN A 96 14.86 -8.36 -14.63
N ASP A 97 14.01 -7.59 -15.29
CA ASP A 97 12.82 -8.06 -16.01
C ASP A 97 11.88 -8.93 -15.16
N LEU A 98 11.74 -8.61 -13.87
CA LEU A 98 10.82 -9.30 -12.97
C LEU A 98 9.38 -9.01 -13.41
N PRO A 99 8.54 -10.01 -13.70
CA PRO A 99 7.12 -9.83 -13.96
C PRO A 99 6.33 -9.60 -12.65
N ASP A 100 6.95 -8.92 -11.70
CA ASP A 100 6.53 -8.73 -10.31
C ASP A 100 6.09 -7.27 -10.12
N ASP A 101 5.34 -6.99 -9.06
CA ASP A 101 5.05 -5.62 -8.61
C ASP A 101 5.76 -5.36 -7.28
N VAL A 102 6.99 -4.84 -7.39
CA VAL A 102 7.92 -4.62 -6.28
C VAL A 102 7.61 -3.31 -5.57
N LEU A 103 6.83 -3.41 -4.50
CA LEU A 103 6.31 -2.26 -3.73
C LEU A 103 7.12 -1.94 -2.46
N GLY A 104 7.85 -2.92 -1.93
CA GLY A 104 8.67 -2.78 -0.72
C GLY A 104 10.01 -3.47 -0.87
N LEU A 105 11.05 -2.86 -0.29
CA LEU A 105 12.41 -3.38 -0.24
C LEU A 105 12.93 -3.26 1.20
N ALA A 106 13.59 -4.31 1.69
CA ALA A 106 14.31 -4.29 2.95
C ALA A 106 15.59 -5.13 2.85
N ILE A 107 16.70 -4.58 3.33
CA ILE A 107 17.98 -5.30 3.38
C ILE A 107 18.30 -5.69 4.82
N ASP A 108 18.78 -6.92 4.98
CA ASP A 108 19.46 -7.35 6.19
C ASP A 108 20.98 -7.25 5.99
N PRO A 109 21.65 -6.24 6.59
CA PRO A 109 23.07 -6.04 6.41
C PRO A 109 23.94 -7.11 7.10
N ILE A 110 23.36 -7.90 8.01
CA ILE A 110 24.11 -8.90 8.79
C ILE A 110 24.27 -10.20 8.00
N ASP A 111 23.16 -10.76 7.51
CA ASP A 111 23.17 -11.98 6.70
C ASP A 111 23.38 -11.67 5.21
N ASP A 112 23.42 -10.38 4.86
CA ASP A 112 23.63 -9.87 3.51
C ASP A 112 22.57 -10.35 2.51
N VAL A 113 21.31 -10.16 2.89
CA VAL A 113 20.13 -10.61 2.14
C VAL A 113 19.20 -9.44 1.86
N LEU A 114 18.83 -9.27 0.60
CA LEU A 114 17.78 -8.34 0.19
C LEU A 114 16.45 -9.07 0.08
N TYR A 115 15.41 -8.51 0.71
CA TYR A 115 14.03 -8.97 0.63
C TYR A 115 13.17 -7.96 -0.12
N TRP A 116 12.17 -8.46 -0.85
CA TRP A 116 11.17 -7.61 -1.50
C TRP A 116 9.79 -8.25 -1.49
N THR A 117 8.78 -7.40 -1.47
CA THR A 117 7.38 -7.80 -1.66
C THR A 117 7.03 -7.85 -3.13
N ASP A 118 6.24 -8.82 -3.53
CA ASP A 118 5.62 -8.89 -4.85
C ASP A 118 4.09 -8.94 -4.69
N ALA A 119 3.45 -7.83 -5.01
CA ALA A 119 2.00 -7.70 -4.88
C ALA A 119 1.23 -8.50 -5.96
N ILE A 120 1.84 -8.78 -7.12
CA ILE A 120 1.19 -9.55 -8.20
C ILE A 120 1.19 -11.03 -7.85
N ASN A 121 2.34 -11.58 -7.50
CA ASN A 121 2.45 -13.02 -7.18
C ASN A 121 2.07 -13.34 -5.73
N SER A 122 1.80 -12.33 -4.89
CA SER A 122 1.44 -12.50 -3.48
C SER A 122 2.55 -13.24 -2.72
N THR A 123 3.80 -12.80 -2.90
CA THR A 123 4.97 -13.40 -2.25
C THR A 123 5.86 -12.34 -1.59
N ILE A 124 6.69 -12.80 -0.67
CA ILE A 124 7.92 -12.11 -0.29
C ILE A 124 9.06 -12.96 -0.84
N ASN A 125 9.96 -12.33 -1.56
CA ASN A 125 11.11 -12.99 -2.18
C ASN A 125 12.40 -12.45 -1.57
N TYR A 126 13.50 -13.15 -1.79
CA TYR A 126 14.81 -12.75 -1.31
C TYR A 126 15.93 -13.12 -2.28
N VAL A 127 17.07 -12.44 -2.12
CA VAL A 127 18.32 -12.71 -2.84
C VAL A 127 19.50 -12.46 -1.91
N ALA A 128 20.49 -13.35 -1.98
CA ALA A 128 21.76 -13.15 -1.28
C ALA A 128 22.62 -12.13 -2.04
N MET A 129 23.06 -11.09 -1.36
CA MET A 129 23.82 -9.97 -1.92
C MET A 129 25.33 -10.25 -2.01
N ASN A 130 25.79 -11.33 -1.34
CA ASN A 130 27.17 -11.82 -1.42
C ASN A 130 27.42 -12.75 -2.62
N GLU A 131 26.37 -13.21 -3.31
CA GLU A 131 26.48 -14.11 -4.45
C GLU A 131 26.57 -13.34 -5.77
N THR A 132 27.39 -13.83 -6.70
CA THR A 132 27.58 -13.15 -8.01
C THR A 132 26.43 -13.34 -8.99
N LEU A 133 25.59 -14.37 -8.78
CA LEU A 133 24.53 -14.76 -9.71
C LEU A 133 23.14 -14.22 -9.34
N TYR A 134 22.99 -13.60 -8.16
CA TYR A 134 21.73 -13.03 -7.67
C TYR A 134 20.50 -13.89 -7.96
N GLU A 135 20.52 -15.15 -7.54
CA GLU A 135 19.40 -16.07 -7.75
C GLU A 135 18.24 -15.71 -6.81
N SER A 136 17.13 -15.23 -7.39
CA SER A 136 15.92 -14.92 -6.64
C SER A 136 15.25 -16.19 -6.12
N LYS A 137 14.83 -16.17 -4.84
CA LYS A 137 14.15 -17.27 -4.18
C LYS A 137 12.90 -16.77 -3.47
N GLU A 138 11.86 -17.60 -3.45
CA GLU A 138 10.65 -17.32 -2.67
C GLU A 138 10.98 -17.51 -1.18
N PHE A 139 10.64 -16.51 -0.36
CA PHE A 139 10.76 -16.57 1.10
C PHE A 139 9.43 -17.00 1.74
N LEU A 140 8.35 -16.28 1.41
CA LEU A 140 6.98 -16.58 1.86
C LEU A 140 6.02 -16.46 0.69
N SER A 141 5.01 -17.32 0.67
CA SER A 141 3.99 -17.39 -0.38
C SER A 141 2.60 -17.33 0.23
N PHE A 142 1.76 -16.44 -0.30
CA PHE A 142 0.42 -16.18 0.23
C PHE A 142 -0.64 -16.54 -0.82
N LYS A 143 -1.81 -16.98 -0.37
CA LYS A 143 -2.89 -17.36 -1.31
C LYS A 143 -3.73 -16.19 -1.79
N HIS A 144 -3.91 -15.18 -0.94
CA HIS A 144 -4.84 -14.10 -1.22
C HIS A 144 -4.46 -12.76 -0.56
N GLU A 145 -3.18 -12.57 -0.25
CA GLU A 145 -2.66 -11.35 0.39
C GLU A 145 -1.98 -10.46 -0.65
N TYR A 146 -1.93 -9.15 -0.38
CA TYR A 146 -1.23 -8.18 -1.21
C TYR A 146 -0.15 -7.50 -0.35
N PRO A 147 1.03 -8.13 -0.21
CA PRO A 147 2.11 -7.55 0.57
C PRO A 147 2.59 -6.25 -0.09
N HIS A 148 2.75 -5.20 0.71
CA HIS A 148 3.09 -3.87 0.23
C HIS A 148 4.45 -3.40 0.76
N ALA A 149 4.49 -2.73 1.92
CA ALA A 149 5.74 -2.28 2.52
C ALA A 149 6.31 -3.35 3.45
N ILE A 150 7.63 -3.36 3.60
CA ILE A 150 8.36 -4.37 4.36
C ILE A 150 9.51 -3.72 5.12
N VAL A 151 9.74 -4.16 6.35
CA VAL A 151 10.85 -3.74 7.20
C VAL A 151 11.37 -4.91 8.02
N ILE A 152 12.64 -4.86 8.39
CA ILE A 152 13.32 -5.92 9.14
C ILE A 152 13.75 -5.35 10.49
N ASP A 153 13.49 -6.09 11.57
CA ASP A 153 14.14 -5.90 12.87
C ASP A 153 15.40 -6.77 12.88
N ILE A 154 16.54 -6.12 12.63
CA ILE A 154 17.86 -6.77 12.57
C ILE A 154 18.23 -7.40 13.91
N CYS A 155 17.82 -6.80 15.03
CA CYS A 155 18.21 -7.23 16.37
C CYS A 155 17.43 -8.45 16.85
N LYS A 156 16.11 -8.47 16.61
CA LYS A 156 15.25 -9.60 17.00
C LYS A 156 15.06 -10.63 15.90
N ARG A 157 15.58 -10.37 14.69
CA ARG A 157 15.52 -11.25 13.52
C ARG A 157 14.08 -11.53 13.08
N TYR A 158 13.27 -10.49 13.03
CA TYR A 158 11.90 -10.53 12.49
C TYR A 158 11.79 -9.67 11.24
N ILE A 159 10.89 -10.07 10.35
CA ILE A 159 10.45 -9.29 9.20
C ILE A 159 8.99 -8.93 9.39
N TYR A 160 8.63 -7.70 9.06
CA TYR A 160 7.29 -7.13 9.22
C TYR A 160 6.83 -6.59 7.88
N TRP A 161 5.56 -6.80 7.53
CA TRP A 161 5.00 -6.27 6.29
C TRP A 161 3.56 -5.80 6.47
N THR A 162 3.15 -4.91 5.58
CA THR A 162 1.76 -4.47 5.42
C THR A 162 1.08 -5.28 4.32
N ASN A 163 -0.19 -5.64 4.53
CA ASN A 163 -1.02 -6.35 3.58
C ASN A 163 -2.24 -5.50 3.22
N GLN A 164 -2.37 -5.15 1.94
CA GLN A 164 -3.40 -4.24 1.41
C GLN A 164 -4.64 -4.96 0.88
N LYS A 165 -4.84 -6.23 1.22
CA LYS A 165 -6.05 -6.93 0.79
C LYS A 165 -7.30 -6.30 1.40
N SER A 166 -8.17 -5.73 0.56
CA SER A 166 -9.37 -4.99 0.99
C SER A 166 -10.32 -5.75 1.91
N GLU A 167 -10.33 -7.09 1.86
CA GLU A 167 -11.20 -7.93 2.68
C GLU A 167 -10.62 -8.22 4.08
N TYR A 168 -9.29 -8.30 4.18
CA TYR A 168 -8.56 -8.61 5.41
C TYR A 168 -7.21 -7.88 5.37
N PRO A 169 -7.23 -6.54 5.48
CA PRO A 169 -6.00 -5.77 5.60
C PRO A 169 -5.33 -6.11 6.93
N SER A 170 -4.00 -6.21 6.91
CA SER A 170 -3.26 -6.64 8.09
C SER A 170 -1.84 -6.08 8.13
N ILE A 171 -1.27 -6.12 9.33
CA ILE A 171 0.17 -6.01 9.55
C ILE A 171 0.60 -7.32 10.17
N GLU A 172 1.62 -7.92 9.59
CA GLU A 172 2.04 -9.28 9.90
C GLU A 172 3.55 -9.32 10.10
N ARG A 173 4.01 -10.36 10.78
CA ARG A 173 5.43 -10.62 10.98
C ARG A 173 5.76 -12.09 10.88
N ALA A 174 7.03 -12.39 10.61
CA ALA A 174 7.62 -13.72 10.69
C ALA A 174 9.08 -13.60 11.13
N ARG A 175 9.68 -14.69 11.61
CA ARG A 175 11.12 -14.76 11.82
C ARG A 175 11.84 -14.73 10.47
N LEU A 176 13.08 -14.27 10.44
CA LEU A 176 13.91 -14.26 9.22
C LEU A 176 14.25 -15.66 8.68
N ASP A 177 14.00 -16.72 9.46
CA ASP A 177 14.05 -18.12 8.99
C ASP A 177 12.74 -18.60 8.32
N GLY A 178 11.75 -17.72 8.18
CA GLY A 178 10.44 -17.99 7.59
C GLY A 178 9.43 -18.62 8.54
N THR A 179 9.79 -18.90 9.80
CA THR A 179 8.90 -19.52 10.78
C THR A 179 8.19 -18.49 11.66
N GLY A 180 7.20 -18.94 12.45
CA GLY A 180 6.54 -18.08 13.43
C GLY A 180 5.77 -16.91 12.81
N HIS A 181 5.10 -17.16 11.69
CA HIS A 181 4.21 -16.21 11.05
C HIS A 181 3.03 -15.86 11.97
N GLU A 182 2.86 -14.58 12.27
CA GLU A 182 1.84 -14.03 13.16
C GLU A 182 1.25 -12.73 12.61
N THR A 183 -0.07 -12.60 12.68
CA THR A 183 -0.78 -11.33 12.41
C THR A 183 -0.75 -10.45 13.67
N LEU A 184 -0.18 -9.24 13.54
CA LEU A 184 -0.07 -8.28 14.64
C LEU A 184 -1.27 -7.34 14.75
N VAL A 185 -1.77 -6.88 13.60
CA VAL A 185 -2.88 -5.94 13.51
C VAL A 185 -3.80 -6.37 12.39
N ASP A 186 -5.07 -6.62 12.71
CA ASP A 186 -6.13 -7.06 11.79
C ASP A 186 -7.46 -6.32 12.00
N ARG A 187 -7.49 -5.33 12.90
CA ARG A 187 -8.69 -4.59 13.30
C ARG A 187 -8.49 -3.11 13.10
N ASP A 188 -9.57 -2.41 12.76
CA ASP A 188 -9.55 -0.97 12.50
C ASP A 188 -8.35 -0.57 11.66
N ILE A 189 -8.15 -1.25 10.53
CA ILE A 189 -7.09 -1.03 9.56
C ILE A 189 -7.74 -1.22 8.19
N VAL A 190 -7.38 -0.39 7.20
CA VAL A 190 -8.11 -0.34 5.92
C VAL A 190 -7.17 -0.53 4.75
N THR A 191 -6.18 0.35 4.60
CA THR A 191 -5.17 0.31 3.53
C THR A 191 -3.82 0.63 4.14
N PRO A 192 -3.16 -0.33 4.81
CA PRO A 192 -1.85 -0.10 5.37
C PRO A 192 -0.83 0.08 4.25
N GLU A 193 -0.11 1.19 4.25
CA GLU A 193 0.82 1.55 3.18
C GLU A 193 2.26 1.33 3.65
N GLY A 194 2.96 2.39 4.07
CA GLY A 194 4.30 2.31 4.64
C GLY A 194 4.33 1.81 6.06
N ILE A 195 5.51 1.32 6.44
CA ILE A 195 5.80 0.76 7.75
C ILE A 195 7.25 1.10 8.11
N ALA A 196 7.50 1.42 9.37
CA ALA A 196 8.81 1.80 9.88
C ALA A 196 9.01 1.27 11.30
N ILE A 197 10.24 0.95 11.66
CA ILE A 197 10.61 0.50 13.01
C ILE A 197 11.39 1.62 13.70
N ASP A 198 11.00 1.95 14.92
CA ASP A 198 11.86 2.63 15.87
C ASP A 198 12.52 1.60 16.78
N TYR A 199 13.82 1.40 16.55
CA TYR A 199 14.63 0.47 17.31
C TYR A 199 14.82 0.90 18.77
N GLN A 200 14.83 2.21 19.07
CA GLN A 200 15.07 2.70 20.43
C GLN A 200 13.84 2.49 21.31
N SER A 201 12.66 2.89 20.83
CA SER A 201 11.42 2.69 21.58
C SER A 201 10.82 1.28 21.42
N GLN A 202 11.37 0.46 20.52
CA GLN A 202 10.87 -0.88 20.19
C GLN A 202 9.41 -0.84 19.72
N ARG A 203 9.12 0.11 18.84
CA ARG A 203 7.80 0.36 18.26
C ARG A 203 7.81 0.27 16.74
N LEU A 204 6.67 -0.16 16.23
CA LEU A 204 6.35 -0.23 14.82
C LEU A 204 5.38 0.89 14.51
N TYR A 205 5.63 1.64 13.44
CA TYR A 205 4.79 2.72 12.94
C TYR A 205 4.30 2.36 11.54
N TRP A 206 3.05 2.70 11.22
CA TRP A 206 2.52 2.49 9.88
C TRP A 206 1.56 3.59 9.46
N ALA A 207 1.41 3.72 8.15
CA ALA A 207 0.48 4.59 7.48
C ALA A 207 -0.77 3.79 7.13
N ASP A 208 -1.95 4.32 7.38
CA ASP A 208 -3.23 3.71 6.99
C ASP A 208 -4.09 4.72 6.21
N SER A 209 -4.27 4.47 4.92
CA SER A 209 -5.09 5.28 4.03
C SER A 209 -6.55 4.80 4.04
N ARG A 210 -7.49 5.74 4.22
CA ARG A 210 -8.92 5.43 4.43
C ARG A 210 -9.84 6.22 3.50
N GLY A 211 -11.05 5.70 3.31
CA GLY A 211 -12.11 6.37 2.55
C GLY A 211 -11.73 6.68 1.10
N GLY A 212 -10.92 5.84 0.45
CA GLY A 212 -10.43 6.10 -0.90
C GLY A 212 -9.34 7.18 -0.98
N SER A 213 -8.50 7.29 0.05
CA SER A 213 -7.45 8.31 0.20
C SER A 213 -7.98 9.72 0.57
N ILE A 214 -9.10 9.78 1.29
CA ILE A 214 -9.67 11.04 1.82
C ILE A 214 -9.19 11.28 3.25
N TYR A 215 -8.92 10.23 4.02
CA TYR A 215 -8.41 10.31 5.38
C TYR A 215 -7.13 9.48 5.46
N GLY A 216 -6.15 9.94 6.24
CA GLY A 216 -4.94 9.17 6.52
C GLY A 216 -4.66 9.16 8.01
N ARG A 217 -4.09 8.04 8.48
CA ARG A 217 -3.62 7.91 9.85
C ARG A 217 -2.16 7.45 9.87
N ILE A 218 -1.44 7.90 10.87
CA ILE A 218 -0.19 7.30 11.31
C ILE A 218 -0.46 6.70 12.67
N GLU A 219 -0.19 5.42 12.80
CA GLU A 219 -0.44 4.67 14.02
C GLU A 219 0.83 3.96 14.46
N SER A 220 0.87 3.57 15.73
CA SER A 220 2.01 2.91 16.33
C SER A 220 1.58 1.77 17.24
N THR A 221 2.44 0.78 17.39
CA THR A 221 2.29 -0.35 18.32
C THR A 221 3.66 -0.83 18.75
N THR A 222 3.77 -1.55 19.86
CA THR A 222 5.01 -2.27 20.19
C THR A 222 5.31 -3.33 19.13
N LEU A 223 6.56 -3.76 19.00
CA LEU A 223 6.95 -4.82 18.04
C LEU A 223 6.22 -6.17 18.24
N GLU A 224 5.50 -6.34 19.35
CA GLU A 224 4.64 -7.49 19.70
C GLU A 224 3.14 -7.22 19.43
N GLY A 225 2.78 -6.11 18.79
CA GLY A 225 1.39 -5.75 18.48
C GLY A 225 0.56 -5.24 19.67
N LYS A 226 1.20 -4.85 20.78
CA LYS A 226 0.54 -4.32 21.98
C LYS A 226 0.69 -2.80 22.10
N GLU A 227 -0.15 -2.17 22.92
CA GLU A 227 -0.08 -0.73 23.22
C GLU A 227 -0.20 0.12 21.94
N ARG A 228 -1.21 -0.19 21.13
CA ARG A 228 -1.54 0.55 19.93
C ARG A 228 -1.97 1.97 20.26
N GLU A 229 -1.45 2.94 19.52
CA GLU A 229 -1.77 4.36 19.65
C GLU A 229 -1.95 5.02 18.28
N LEU A 230 -2.83 6.02 18.22
CA LEU A 230 -2.95 6.91 17.09
C LEU A 230 -1.95 8.05 17.26
N VAL A 231 -1.02 8.20 16.31
CA VAL A 231 0.01 9.25 16.33
C VAL A 231 -0.52 10.51 15.65
N HIS A 232 -1.10 10.35 14.47
CA HIS A 232 -1.65 11.45 13.69
C HIS A 232 -2.86 10.99 12.87
N GLU A 233 -3.85 11.86 12.72
CA GLU A 233 -4.99 11.70 11.82
C GLU A 233 -5.22 13.03 11.09
N GLY A 234 -5.44 12.94 9.78
CA GLY A 234 -5.67 14.11 8.94
C GLY A 234 -6.67 13.82 7.81
N THR A 235 -7.25 14.89 7.28
CA THR A 235 -8.09 14.86 6.09
C THR A 235 -7.30 15.30 4.86
N HIS A 236 -7.66 14.77 3.70
CA HIS A 236 -7.01 15.02 2.41
C HIS A 236 -5.51 14.68 2.36
N ILE A 237 -5.06 13.81 3.27
CA ILE A 237 -3.70 13.27 3.30
C ILE A 237 -3.69 11.82 2.81
N LYS A 238 -2.57 11.42 2.21
CA LYS A 238 -2.29 10.04 1.84
C LYS A 238 -0.84 9.70 2.18
N PRO A 239 -0.55 9.39 3.45
CA PRO A 239 0.77 8.95 3.87
C PRO A 239 1.15 7.64 3.16
N PHE A 240 2.35 7.58 2.58
CA PHE A 240 2.83 6.44 1.81
C PHE A 240 4.10 5.83 2.41
N GLY A 241 5.28 6.38 2.11
CA GLY A 241 6.55 5.97 2.71
C GLY A 241 6.69 6.55 4.11
N LEU A 242 7.26 5.77 5.03
CA LEU A 242 7.49 6.16 6.42
C LEU A 242 8.94 5.87 6.80
N ALA A 243 9.53 6.77 7.58
CA ALA A 243 10.80 6.55 8.24
C ALA A 243 10.76 7.19 9.62
N VAL A 244 11.51 6.62 10.56
CA VAL A 244 11.64 7.16 11.91
C VAL A 244 13.10 7.47 12.16
N ASP A 245 13.35 8.60 12.79
CA ASP A 245 14.66 8.98 13.26
C ASP A 245 14.54 9.74 14.59
N GLY A 246 15.12 9.15 15.65
CA GLY A 246 15.04 9.67 17.01
C GLY A 246 13.61 9.99 17.44
N ASP A 247 13.36 11.26 17.78
CA ASP A 247 12.04 11.75 18.19
C ASP A 247 11.14 12.15 17.01
N THR A 248 11.50 11.86 15.77
CA THR A 248 10.77 12.38 14.60
C THR A 248 10.32 11.25 13.68
N ILE A 249 9.04 11.29 13.32
CA ILE A 249 8.47 10.44 12.26
C ILE A 249 8.35 11.29 11.01
N TYR A 250 8.86 10.76 9.90
CA TYR A 250 8.77 11.37 8.58
C TYR A 250 7.90 10.51 7.68
N TRP A 251 7.09 11.14 6.84
CA TRP A 251 6.35 10.43 5.80
C TRP A 251 6.23 11.22 4.52
N THR A 252 6.11 10.49 3.42
CA THR A 252 5.73 11.05 2.12
C THR A 252 4.21 11.09 2.02
N ASP A 253 3.67 12.19 1.51
CA ASP A 253 2.25 12.32 1.22
C ASP A 253 2.03 12.41 -0.29
N ILE A 254 1.32 11.42 -0.85
CA ILE A 254 1.07 11.32 -2.29
C ILE A 254 0.04 12.33 -2.78
N ASN A 255 -0.93 12.71 -1.95
CA ASN A 255 -1.97 13.67 -2.34
C ASN A 255 -1.41 15.10 -2.38
N ASN A 256 -0.47 15.40 -1.48
CA ASN A 256 0.10 16.72 -1.28
C ASN A 256 1.54 16.86 -1.82
N ASN A 257 2.03 15.83 -2.54
CA ASN A 257 3.35 15.72 -3.16
C ASN A 257 4.50 16.21 -2.28
N GLY A 258 4.52 15.88 -0.99
CA GLY A 258 5.53 16.42 -0.08
C GLY A 258 5.99 15.44 0.98
N VAL A 259 7.04 15.83 1.69
CA VAL A 259 7.45 15.14 2.93
C VAL A 259 6.98 15.95 4.12
N TYR A 260 6.44 15.25 5.10
CA TYR A 260 5.99 15.81 6.36
C TYR A 260 6.75 15.17 7.51
N ARG A 261 6.79 15.86 8.64
CA ARG A 261 7.35 15.35 9.89
C ARG A 261 6.49 15.67 11.09
N ILE A 262 6.59 14.85 12.14
CA ILE A 262 5.97 15.10 13.44
C ILE A 262 6.91 14.63 14.55
N SER A 263 6.97 15.39 15.65
CA SER A 263 7.73 15.01 16.84
C SER A 263 6.88 14.10 17.74
N ILE A 264 7.46 12.95 18.11
CA ILE A 264 6.82 11.92 18.94
C ILE A 264 6.55 12.48 20.34
N SER A 265 7.54 13.13 20.95
CA SER A 265 7.45 13.65 22.32
C SER A 265 6.56 14.89 22.42
N LYS A 266 6.68 15.83 21.47
CA LYS A 266 5.95 17.11 21.55
C LYS A 266 4.48 16.99 21.17
N LYS A 267 4.08 15.93 20.48
CA LYS A 267 2.73 15.74 19.91
C LYS A 267 2.24 17.02 19.18
N SER A 268 3.14 17.64 18.43
CA SER A 268 2.84 18.86 17.67
C SER A 268 2.02 18.54 16.43
N GLU A 269 1.40 19.56 15.84
CA GLU A 269 0.86 19.43 14.48
C GLU A 269 1.97 19.04 13.49
N PRO A 270 1.64 18.28 12.43
CA PRO A 270 2.59 17.86 11.41
C PRO A 270 3.09 19.06 10.58
N GLU A 271 4.39 19.09 10.29
CA GLU A 271 5.02 20.14 9.49
C GLU A 271 5.39 19.59 8.11
N LYS A 272 5.02 20.32 7.04
CA LYS A 272 5.49 20.03 5.68
C LYS A 272 6.90 20.59 5.50
N ILE A 273 7.88 19.74 5.25
CA ILE A 273 9.29 20.17 5.11
C ILE A 273 9.68 20.49 3.67
N ILE A 274 9.07 19.83 2.69
CA ILE A 274 9.29 20.06 1.25
C ILE A 274 8.09 19.61 0.43
N GLU A 275 7.92 20.21 -0.74
CA GLU A 275 6.95 19.83 -1.77
C GLU A 275 7.68 19.62 -3.10
N PHE A 276 7.27 18.61 -3.85
CA PHE A 276 7.89 18.16 -5.09
C PHE A 276 6.93 18.29 -6.28
N ASP A 277 7.51 18.41 -7.47
CA ASP A 277 6.75 18.39 -8.74
C ASP A 277 6.30 16.97 -9.14
N GLY A 278 6.80 15.93 -8.45
CA GLY A 278 6.49 14.52 -8.68
C GLY A 278 5.88 13.83 -7.46
N ARG A 279 5.41 12.59 -7.63
CA ARG A 279 4.89 11.80 -6.51
C ARG A 279 6.04 11.25 -5.67
N PRO A 280 6.15 11.63 -4.38
CA PRO A 280 7.11 11.00 -3.48
C PRO A 280 6.59 9.62 -3.07
N MET A 281 7.45 8.62 -3.15
CA MET A 281 7.13 7.22 -2.84
C MET A 281 7.93 6.77 -1.63
N GLY A 282 8.93 5.90 -1.82
CA GLY A 282 9.82 5.41 -0.76
C GLY A 282 10.58 6.54 -0.05
N LEU A 283 10.80 6.35 1.25
CA LEU A 283 11.48 7.28 2.15
C LEU A 283 12.35 6.48 3.09
N VAL A 284 13.61 6.88 3.25
CA VAL A 284 14.54 6.29 4.22
C VAL A 284 15.34 7.37 4.96
N THR A 285 15.75 7.06 6.17
CA THR A 285 16.63 7.90 7.01
C THR A 285 18.02 7.27 7.13
N ASN A 286 19.04 8.09 7.34
CA ASN A 286 20.45 7.64 7.46
C ASN A 286 20.94 7.44 8.90
N ASN A 287 20.17 7.95 9.88
CA ASN A 287 20.66 8.18 11.24
C ASN A 287 20.72 6.92 12.11
N PHE A 288 20.07 5.83 11.67
CA PHE A 288 20.09 4.56 12.38
C PHE A 288 20.78 3.47 11.56
N ARG A 289 21.98 3.05 11.98
CA ARG A 289 22.81 2.04 11.31
C ARG A 289 23.11 0.92 12.30
N ILE A 290 22.78 -0.31 11.92
CA ILE A 290 23.23 -1.52 12.62
C ILE A 290 24.21 -2.23 11.70
N ASN A 291 25.47 -2.30 12.11
CA ASN A 291 26.52 -2.99 11.36
C ASN A 291 26.90 -4.35 11.98
N ASP A 292 26.63 -4.53 13.28
CA ASP A 292 26.88 -5.78 14.02
C ASP A 292 25.73 -6.02 15.02
N LEU A 293 25.32 -7.28 15.17
CA LEU A 293 24.37 -7.71 16.20
C LEU A 293 24.82 -7.38 17.63
N ASN A 294 26.12 -7.15 17.87
CA ASN A 294 26.57 -6.64 19.17
C ASN A 294 26.07 -5.23 19.48
N GLU A 295 25.80 -4.41 18.46
CA GLU A 295 25.27 -3.05 18.61
C GLU A 295 23.83 -3.08 19.18
N CYS A 296 23.09 -4.15 18.91
CA CYS A 296 21.76 -4.39 19.45
C CYS A 296 21.70 -4.41 20.99
N LYS A 297 22.79 -4.83 21.65
CA LYS A 297 22.86 -4.85 23.12
C LYS A 297 22.75 -3.46 23.72
N TYR A 298 23.32 -2.45 23.03
CA TYR A 298 23.32 -1.07 23.51
C TYR A 298 21.95 -0.40 23.37
N ILE A 299 21.14 -0.83 22.39
CA ILE A 299 19.79 -0.34 22.15
C ILE A 299 18.84 -0.81 23.27
N GLU A 300 18.93 -2.08 23.67
CA GLU A 300 18.12 -2.63 24.77
C GLU A 300 18.45 -1.97 26.13
N THR A 301 19.70 -1.57 26.35
CA THR A 301 20.10 -0.81 27.55
C THR A 301 19.73 0.67 27.46
N GLY A 302 19.81 1.29 26.29
CA GLY A 302 19.45 2.70 26.06
C GLY A 302 17.96 2.98 26.30
N SER A 303 17.09 2.04 25.91
CA SER A 303 15.64 2.11 26.14
C SER A 303 15.27 2.09 27.64
N LYS A 304 16.15 1.56 28.51
CA LYS A 304 15.98 1.62 29.98
C LYS A 304 16.37 2.98 30.55
N THR A 305 17.43 3.60 30.05
CA THR A 305 17.90 4.92 30.51
C THR A 305 17.00 6.08 30.09
N VAL A 306 16.30 6.00 28.95
CA VAL A 306 15.36 7.06 28.50
C VAL A 306 14.13 7.16 29.43
N LYS A 307 13.68 6.06 30.05
CA LYS A 307 12.57 6.08 31.01
C LYS A 307 12.92 6.68 32.37
N GLU A 308 14.21 6.89 32.67
CA GLU A 308 14.67 7.56 33.90
C GLU A 308 14.95 9.06 33.68
N GLY A 309 14.91 9.55 32.43
CA GLY A 309 15.30 10.93 32.07
C GLY A 309 14.21 12.00 32.14
N GLU A 310 12.93 11.67 32.39
CA GLU A 310 11.83 12.65 32.48
C GLU A 310 11.45 13.08 33.91
N ARG A 311 12.37 12.92 34.88
CA ARG A 311 12.24 13.61 36.17
C ARG A 311 13.52 14.33 36.56
N GLU A 312 13.36 15.65 36.62
CA GLU A 312 14.16 16.63 37.39
C GLU A 312 15.48 17.11 36.78
N GLU A 313 15.41 18.21 36.01
CA GLU A 313 16.42 19.27 36.09
C GLU A 313 15.97 20.36 37.06
N THR A 314 16.20 20.13 38.35
CA THR A 314 16.69 21.19 39.24
C THR A 314 17.80 20.57 40.07
N ALA A 315 19.04 20.85 39.66
CA ALA A 315 20.24 20.43 40.35
C ALA A 315 20.35 21.10 41.73
N GLU A 316 20.73 20.32 42.75
CA GLU A 316 21.88 20.63 43.62
C GLU A 316 22.26 19.43 44.53
N VAL A 317 23.48 18.93 44.29
CA VAL A 317 24.53 18.52 45.26
C VAL A 317 24.24 17.41 46.30
N SER A 318 24.91 16.26 46.04
CA SER A 318 25.70 15.42 46.97
C SER A 318 24.97 14.52 48.00
N GLN A 319 25.16 13.20 47.91
CA GLN A 319 26.02 12.39 48.81
C GLN A 319 25.72 10.88 48.70
N THR A 320 26.81 10.10 48.68
CA THR A 320 27.01 8.74 49.24
C THR A 320 26.24 7.53 48.70
N GLU A 321 27.03 6.56 48.23
CA GLU A 321 26.69 5.14 48.03
C GLU A 321 26.21 4.47 49.34
N GLU A 322 25.16 3.65 49.26
CA GLU A 322 24.97 2.41 50.02
C GLU A 322 24.12 1.41 49.20
N PRO A 323 24.33 0.08 49.33
CA PRO A 323 23.69 -0.92 48.48
C PRO A 323 22.25 -1.20 48.96
N GLU A 324 21.26 -0.93 48.10
CA GLU A 324 19.86 -1.23 48.40
C GLU A 324 19.67 -2.73 48.71
N THR A 325 19.18 -2.98 49.92
CA THR A 325 18.68 -4.28 50.37
C THR A 325 17.56 -4.76 49.45
N LYS A 326 17.78 -5.87 48.72
CA LYS A 326 16.77 -6.55 47.88
C LYS A 326 15.58 -7.02 48.73
N SER A 327 14.51 -6.23 48.79
CA SER A 327 13.26 -6.59 49.45
C SER A 327 12.16 -6.85 48.43
N CYS A 328 11.35 -7.87 48.66
CA CYS A 328 10.16 -8.15 47.86
C CYS A 328 9.00 -7.24 48.31
N LEU A 329 8.30 -6.64 47.36
CA LEU A 329 7.13 -5.79 47.56
C LEU A 329 5.83 -6.62 47.58
N ASN A 330 4.71 -6.01 47.99
CA ASN A 330 3.38 -6.63 48.00
C ASN A 330 3.33 -8.02 48.67
N ASP A 331 4.05 -8.13 49.79
CA ASP A 331 4.27 -9.36 50.56
C ASP A 331 4.85 -10.54 49.75
N GLY A 332 5.64 -10.28 48.71
CA GLY A 332 6.39 -11.32 48.02
C GLY A 332 7.37 -12.03 48.96
N GLU A 333 7.58 -13.33 48.76
CA GLU A 333 8.51 -14.13 49.56
C GLU A 333 9.86 -14.22 48.85
N LEU A 334 10.95 -13.83 49.51
CA LEU A 334 12.29 -13.90 48.95
C LEU A 334 12.83 -15.34 49.06
N VAL A 335 12.96 -16.03 47.92
CA VAL A 335 13.50 -17.39 47.84
C VAL A 335 14.60 -17.41 46.78
N ASP A 336 15.81 -17.85 47.16
CA ASP A 336 16.98 -17.93 46.27
C ASP A 336 17.28 -16.64 45.49
N ASN A 337 17.31 -15.50 46.19
CA ASN A 337 17.51 -14.16 45.59
C ASN A 337 16.47 -13.75 44.54
N LYS A 338 15.31 -14.43 44.51
CA LYS A 338 14.19 -14.11 43.61
C LYS A 338 12.90 -13.96 44.43
N CYS A 339 12.08 -12.96 44.09
CA CYS A 339 10.81 -12.76 44.75
C CYS A 339 9.73 -13.69 44.17
N LEU A 340 9.12 -14.50 45.03
CA LEU A 340 7.91 -15.26 44.75
C LEU A 340 6.69 -14.40 45.10
N CYS A 341 5.98 -13.96 44.07
CA CYS A 341 4.87 -13.02 44.25
C CYS A 341 3.59 -13.69 44.75
N LYS A 342 2.93 -13.02 45.70
CA LYS A 342 1.56 -13.40 46.08
C LYS A 342 0.59 -13.21 44.91
N ARG A 343 -0.53 -13.94 44.98
CA ARG A 343 -1.57 -13.96 43.94
C ARG A 343 -2.05 -12.54 43.65
N GLY A 344 -2.05 -12.17 42.36
CA GLY A 344 -2.47 -10.85 41.92
C GLY A 344 -1.32 -9.86 41.71
N PHE A 345 -0.06 -10.28 41.94
CA PHE A 345 1.13 -9.49 41.68
C PHE A 345 2.15 -10.27 40.83
N ASN A 346 2.94 -9.54 40.05
CA ASN A 346 4.00 -10.00 39.18
C ASN A 346 5.13 -8.96 39.17
N GLY A 347 6.30 -9.32 38.65
CA GLY A 347 7.47 -8.45 38.61
C GLY A 347 8.66 -9.04 39.36
N THR A 348 9.80 -8.40 39.21
CA THR A 348 11.07 -8.89 39.79
C THR A 348 11.11 -8.80 41.31
N TYR A 349 10.38 -7.81 41.85
CA TYR A 349 10.15 -7.57 43.27
C TYR A 349 8.66 -7.59 43.59
N CYS A 350 7.81 -8.17 42.74
CA CYS A 350 6.35 -8.22 42.90
C CYS A 350 5.67 -6.84 42.90
N GLU A 351 6.25 -5.89 42.18
CA GLU A 351 5.86 -4.48 42.07
C GLU A 351 4.56 -4.25 41.28
N THR A 352 4.22 -5.13 40.35
CA THR A 352 3.12 -4.90 39.39
C THR A 352 1.90 -5.74 39.75
N SER A 353 0.72 -5.12 39.90
CA SER A 353 -0.53 -5.88 40.01
C SER A 353 -0.91 -6.51 38.67
N ILE A 354 -1.35 -7.77 38.65
CA ILE A 354 -1.86 -8.45 37.44
C ILE A 354 -3.15 -7.79 36.93
N CYS A 355 -3.86 -7.04 37.79
CA CYS A 355 -5.03 -6.25 37.40
C CYS A 355 -4.66 -4.90 36.75
N HIS A 356 -3.39 -4.48 36.77
CA HIS A 356 -2.94 -3.24 36.18
C HIS A 356 -3.25 -3.22 34.68
N ASN A 357 -4.04 -2.24 34.23
CA ASN A 357 -4.52 -2.07 32.85
C ASN A 357 -5.26 -3.28 32.23
N PHE A 358 -5.69 -4.26 33.04
CA PHE A 358 -6.46 -5.39 32.51
C PHE A 358 -7.88 -4.98 32.11
N CYS A 359 -8.58 -4.16 32.90
CA CYS A 359 -9.87 -3.60 32.50
C CYS A 359 -9.67 -2.18 32.00
N VAL A 360 -10.17 -1.88 30.80
CA VAL A 360 -10.03 -0.56 30.17
C VAL A 360 -10.97 0.44 30.85
N ASN A 361 -12.28 0.14 30.89
CA ASN A 361 -13.31 0.96 31.53
C ASN A 361 -14.11 0.14 32.55
N GLY A 362 -13.48 -0.21 33.67
CA GLY A 362 -14.14 -0.94 34.73
C GLY A 362 -13.22 -1.47 35.83
N ALA A 363 -13.81 -2.15 36.81
CA ALA A 363 -13.09 -2.71 37.96
C ALA A 363 -12.64 -4.15 37.71
N CYS A 364 -11.35 -4.42 37.90
CA CYS A 364 -10.75 -5.77 37.81
C CYS A 364 -11.00 -6.60 39.07
N ARG A 365 -11.33 -7.89 38.88
CA ARG A 365 -11.48 -8.89 39.95
C ARG A 365 -10.74 -10.17 39.60
N ILE A 366 -10.05 -10.72 40.59
CA ILE A 366 -9.29 -11.96 40.45
C ILE A 366 -10.11 -13.09 41.09
N SER A 367 -10.42 -14.12 40.31
CA SER A 367 -11.11 -15.33 40.78
C SER A 367 -10.19 -16.21 41.63
N TYR A 368 -10.76 -17.13 42.41
CA TYR A 368 -10.02 -18.11 43.22
C TYR A 368 -9.10 -19.04 42.40
N LEU A 369 -9.36 -19.19 41.09
CA LEU A 369 -8.52 -19.90 40.14
C LEU A 369 -7.46 -19.01 39.45
N GLY A 370 -7.29 -17.76 39.88
CA GLY A 370 -6.36 -16.79 39.27
C GLY A 370 -6.85 -16.16 37.97
N LYS A 371 -8.08 -16.46 37.52
CA LYS A 371 -8.66 -15.88 36.31
C LYS A 371 -9.14 -14.44 36.56
N LEU A 372 -8.73 -13.53 35.68
CA LEU A 372 -9.12 -12.12 35.71
C LEU A 372 -10.52 -11.93 35.11
N THR A 373 -11.35 -11.11 35.74
CA THR A 373 -12.68 -10.71 35.24
C THR A 373 -12.90 -9.22 35.45
N CYS A 374 -13.53 -8.56 34.49
CA CYS A 374 -13.82 -7.13 34.54
C CYS A 374 -15.29 -6.87 34.85
N ARG A 375 -15.54 -5.91 35.75
CA ARG A 375 -16.87 -5.32 35.96
C ARG A 375 -16.90 -3.95 35.27
N CYS A 376 -17.56 -3.89 34.13
CA CYS A 376 -17.57 -2.68 33.30
C CYS A 376 -18.37 -1.53 33.91
N ASP A 377 -17.88 -0.33 33.65
CA ASP A 377 -18.58 0.90 33.95
C ASP A 377 -19.79 1.10 33.02
N ALA A 378 -20.69 2.00 33.39
CA ALA A 378 -21.90 2.24 32.63
C ALA A 378 -21.58 2.65 31.19
N GLY A 379 -22.20 1.99 30.22
CA GLY A 379 -21.97 2.26 28.80
C GLY A 379 -20.87 1.41 28.16
N PHE A 380 -20.07 0.67 28.92
CA PHE A 380 -19.01 -0.17 28.37
C PHE A 380 -19.34 -1.67 28.47
N VAL A 381 -18.90 -2.43 27.46
CA VAL A 381 -19.10 -3.88 27.33
C VAL A 381 -17.86 -4.54 26.76
N GLY A 382 -17.74 -5.85 26.97
CA GLY A 382 -16.61 -6.65 26.50
C GLY A 382 -15.93 -7.42 27.63
N GLY A 383 -14.96 -8.27 27.28
CA GLY A 383 -14.24 -9.10 28.25
C GLY A 383 -13.31 -8.27 29.17
N ARG A 384 -12.91 -7.09 28.69
CA ARG A 384 -12.06 -6.09 29.34
C ARG A 384 -12.70 -4.69 29.39
N CYS A 385 -14.01 -4.59 29.09
CA CYS A 385 -14.74 -3.32 29.02
C CYS A 385 -14.20 -2.36 27.96
N GLU A 386 -13.81 -2.94 26.84
CA GLU A 386 -13.09 -2.31 25.74
C GLU A 386 -14.00 -1.66 24.68
N ARG A 387 -15.30 -1.96 24.66
CA ARG A 387 -16.25 -1.38 23.71
C ARG A 387 -17.23 -0.46 24.40
N ASN A 388 -17.43 0.74 23.87
CA ASN A 388 -18.54 1.59 24.27
C ASN A 388 -19.80 1.19 23.50
N LYS A 389 -20.93 1.06 24.20
CA LYS A 389 -22.24 0.72 23.61
C LYS A 389 -22.75 1.81 22.66
N CYS A 390 -22.27 3.04 22.80
CA CYS A 390 -22.68 4.18 21.99
C CYS A 390 -21.87 4.37 20.71
N ASP A 391 -20.69 3.72 20.59
CA ASP A 391 -19.87 3.83 19.38
C ASP A 391 -20.65 3.31 18.17
N ASP A 392 -20.74 4.14 17.13
CA ASP A 392 -21.48 3.93 15.88
C ASP A 392 -22.97 3.55 16.06
N PHE A 393 -23.53 3.66 17.27
CA PHE A 393 -24.93 3.33 17.50
C PHE A 393 -25.82 4.44 16.96
N CYS A 394 -25.51 5.71 17.24
CA CYS A 394 -26.24 6.84 16.67
C CYS A 394 -25.57 7.32 15.39
N LEU A 395 -26.33 7.36 14.30
CA LEU A 395 -25.87 7.76 12.97
C LEU A 395 -26.12 9.25 12.75
N ASN A 396 -25.54 9.82 11.69
CA ASN A 396 -25.79 11.19 11.24
C ASN A 396 -25.64 12.27 12.33
N GLY A 397 -24.68 12.10 13.24
CA GLY A 397 -24.42 13.05 14.33
C GLY A 397 -25.44 12.99 15.48
N GLY A 398 -26.19 11.90 15.61
CA GLY A 398 -27.09 11.65 16.74
C GLY A 398 -26.36 11.57 18.08
N GLU A 399 -26.90 12.22 19.10
CA GLU A 399 -26.35 12.21 20.46
C GLU A 399 -26.83 10.95 21.20
N CYS A 400 -25.89 10.10 21.64
CA CYS A 400 -26.19 8.85 22.32
C CYS A 400 -26.30 9.03 23.85
N THR A 401 -27.37 8.52 24.44
CA THR A 401 -27.58 8.54 25.90
C THR A 401 -27.84 7.13 26.43
N ILE A 402 -27.26 6.83 27.60
CA ILE A 402 -27.46 5.56 28.32
C ILE A 402 -27.88 5.90 29.75
N VAL A 403 -29.16 5.66 30.08
CA VAL A 403 -29.72 6.04 31.38
C VAL A 403 -29.26 5.10 32.51
N SER A 404 -29.04 3.81 32.21
CA SER A 404 -28.49 2.83 33.18
C SER A 404 -27.50 1.85 32.53
N PRO A 405 -26.57 1.23 33.29
CA PRO A 405 -25.56 0.29 32.75
C PRO A 405 -26.15 -0.90 31.98
N ARG A 406 -27.38 -1.30 32.28
CA ARG A 406 -28.10 -2.41 31.63
C ARG A 406 -29.02 -1.97 30.49
N ASP A 407 -29.25 -0.68 30.34
CA ASP A 407 -30.14 -0.16 29.32
C ASP A 407 -29.49 -0.20 27.93
N ARG A 408 -30.35 -0.16 26.91
CA ARG A 408 -29.93 -0.03 25.52
C ARG A 408 -29.61 1.45 25.24
N PRO A 409 -28.61 1.74 24.39
CA PRO A 409 -28.33 3.11 23.96
C PRO A 409 -29.54 3.73 23.24
N GLN A 410 -29.80 5.00 23.51
CA GLN A 410 -30.90 5.77 22.92
C GLN A 410 -30.35 7.03 22.24
N CYS A 411 -30.77 7.27 20.99
CA CYS A 411 -30.27 8.37 20.18
C CYS A 411 -31.20 9.58 20.23
N ARG A 412 -30.62 10.76 20.33
CA ARG A 412 -31.28 12.05 20.12
C ARG A 412 -30.81 12.61 18.78
N CYS A 413 -31.72 12.71 17.83
CA CYS A 413 -31.37 13.07 16.47
C CYS A 413 -31.27 14.59 16.27
N PRO A 414 -30.26 15.07 15.52
CA PRO A 414 -30.18 16.46 15.11
C PRO A 414 -31.29 16.79 14.10
N ASN A 415 -31.59 18.10 13.97
CA ASN A 415 -32.57 18.59 12.99
C ASN A 415 -32.20 18.09 11.59
N GLY A 416 -33.18 17.58 10.85
CA GLY A 416 -32.90 16.97 9.55
C GLY A 416 -32.82 15.45 9.57
N PHE A 417 -32.85 14.81 10.76
CA PHE A 417 -32.74 13.35 10.87
C PHE A 417 -33.77 12.73 11.84
N MET A 418 -34.19 11.50 11.55
CA MET A 418 -35.15 10.73 12.35
C MET A 418 -34.83 9.22 12.36
N GLY A 419 -35.50 8.45 13.22
CA GLY A 419 -35.28 7.02 13.42
C GLY A 419 -34.67 6.71 14.80
N ASP A 420 -34.67 5.44 15.21
CA ASP A 420 -34.17 5.02 16.53
C ASP A 420 -32.65 5.22 16.66
N ARG A 421 -31.96 5.33 15.52
CA ARG A 421 -30.53 5.56 15.38
C ARG A 421 -30.23 6.79 14.53
N CYS A 422 -31.21 7.65 14.25
CA CYS A 422 -31.07 8.83 13.38
C CYS A 422 -30.67 8.50 11.93
N GLU A 423 -31.07 7.33 11.46
CA GLU A 423 -30.69 6.75 10.18
C GLU A 423 -31.38 7.38 8.96
N TYR A 424 -32.49 8.10 9.15
CA TYR A 424 -33.29 8.67 8.06
C TYR A 424 -33.14 10.19 7.99
N SER A 425 -32.98 10.74 6.78
CA SER A 425 -32.99 12.21 6.54
C SER A 425 -34.42 12.72 6.30
N THR A 426 -34.79 13.81 6.96
CA THR A 426 -36.11 14.44 6.83
C THR A 426 -36.26 15.23 5.53
N GLU A 427 -35.16 15.61 4.86
CA GLU A 427 -35.22 16.28 3.55
C GLU A 427 -35.82 15.38 2.46
N ILE A 428 -35.66 14.05 2.61
CA ILE A 428 -36.30 13.07 1.72
C ILE A 428 -37.80 13.00 2.01
N CYS A 429 -38.24 13.17 3.26
CA CYS A 429 -39.67 13.16 3.59
C CYS A 429 -40.38 14.43 3.11
N ASP A 430 -39.74 15.60 3.20
CA ASP A 430 -40.34 16.87 2.76
C ASP A 430 -40.53 16.94 1.24
N VAL A 431 -39.66 16.32 0.44
CA VAL A 431 -39.81 16.24 -1.02
C VAL A 431 -40.93 15.27 -1.44
N TYR A 432 -41.20 14.22 -0.66
CA TYR A 432 -42.21 13.22 -0.98
C TYR A 432 -43.60 13.52 -0.42
N CYS A 433 -43.73 14.43 0.56
CA CYS A 433 -45.01 14.77 1.19
C CYS A 433 -45.54 16.18 0.90
N THR A 434 -44.94 16.94 -0.02
CA THR A 434 -45.57 18.16 -0.55
C THR A 434 -46.48 17.88 -1.74
N ASP A 435 -47.75 17.66 -1.40
CA ASP A 435 -48.96 18.05 -2.13
C ASP A 435 -48.89 18.09 -3.67
N ARG A 436 -49.11 16.94 -4.31
CA ARG A 436 -49.79 16.83 -5.61
C ARG A 436 -50.40 15.45 -5.78
N GLY A 437 -51.73 15.38 -5.67
CA GLY A 437 -52.51 14.22 -6.04
C GLY A 437 -52.56 14.03 -7.54
N ASP A 438 -51.58 13.32 -8.09
CA ASP A 438 -51.70 12.69 -9.41
C ASP A 438 -51.20 11.25 -9.31
N ASP A 439 -52.15 10.32 -9.51
CA ASP A 439 -51.93 8.89 -9.67
C ASP A 439 -51.04 8.64 -10.90
N LEU A 440 -49.76 8.40 -10.68
CA LEU A 440 -48.96 7.60 -11.60
C LEU A 440 -47.80 6.96 -10.81
N PHE A 441 -47.63 5.65 -11.00
CA PHE A 441 -46.58 4.75 -10.48
C PHE A 441 -46.96 3.78 -9.33
N SER A 442 -47.54 2.65 -9.75
CA SER A 442 -47.06 1.26 -9.58
C SER A 442 -46.60 0.75 -8.20
N GLU A 443 -47.32 -0.29 -7.75
CA GLU A 443 -47.21 -1.13 -6.55
C GLU A 443 -45.85 -1.84 -6.31
N LYS A 444 -44.77 -1.15 -5.90
CA LYS A 444 -43.63 -1.90 -5.29
C LYS A 444 -42.75 -1.19 -4.25
N PHE A 445 -43.27 -0.21 -3.52
CA PHE A 445 -42.62 0.28 -2.31
C PHE A 445 -43.67 0.63 -1.26
N GLU A 446 -43.85 -0.24 -0.26
CA GLU A 446 -44.48 0.18 1.00
C GLU A 446 -43.47 1.06 1.75
N LEU A 447 -43.44 2.36 1.45
CA LEU A 447 -42.92 3.34 2.41
C LEU A 447 -44.07 3.70 3.35
N LEU A 448 -43.96 3.26 4.61
CA LEU A 448 -44.79 3.76 5.69
C LEU A 448 -44.44 5.23 5.96
N CYS A 449 -45.07 6.16 5.25
CA CYS A 449 -45.13 7.55 5.67
C CYS A 449 -46.01 7.63 6.93
N ARG A 450 -45.38 7.80 8.09
CA ARG A 450 -46.10 8.14 9.34
C ARG A 450 -45.84 9.60 9.64
N CYS A 451 -46.67 10.48 9.07
CA CYS A 451 -46.69 11.88 9.45
C CYS A 451 -47.16 11.99 10.91
N SER A 452 -46.35 12.62 11.74
CA SER A 452 -46.70 12.99 13.11
C SER A 452 -47.67 14.18 13.07
N GLU A 453 -48.98 13.92 13.04
CA GLU A 453 -49.94 14.90 13.52
C GLU A 453 -49.91 14.92 15.04
N GLY A 454 -49.31 15.97 15.61
CA GLY A 454 -49.53 16.29 17.01
C GLY A 454 -50.90 16.93 17.17
N PHE A 455 -51.91 16.17 17.60
CA PHE A 455 -53.00 16.66 18.48
C PHE A 455 -53.70 15.49 19.18
N ASN A 456 -53.79 15.58 20.51
CA ASN A 456 -54.41 14.59 21.41
C ASN A 456 -55.88 14.30 21.10
N VAL A 457 -56.27 13.03 20.93
CA VAL A 457 -57.57 12.52 21.41
C VAL A 457 -57.44 11.05 21.86
N PHE A 458 -58.00 10.77 23.03
CA PHE A 458 -58.18 9.48 23.67
C PHE A 458 -58.82 8.40 22.78
N SER A 459 -58.54 7.14 23.16
CA SER A 459 -59.52 6.03 23.26
C SER A 459 -59.35 4.85 22.30
N ASP A 460 -58.86 3.77 22.92
CA ASP A 460 -59.40 2.41 22.90
C ASP A 460 -59.08 1.37 21.83
N ARG A 461 -58.86 0.19 22.41
CA ARG A 461 -58.67 -1.13 21.86
C ARG A 461 -59.84 -1.57 20.98
N ASN A 462 -59.48 -2.33 19.95
CA ASN A 462 -60.14 -3.52 19.39
C ASN A 462 -60.35 -3.39 17.88
N ARG A 463 -59.55 -4.12 17.11
CA ARG A 463 -60.08 -5.16 16.23
C ARG A 463 -58.94 -6.02 15.66
N THR A 464 -59.07 -7.29 16.01
CA THR A 464 -58.42 -8.47 15.45
C THR A 464 -58.38 -8.47 13.92
N ALA A 465 -57.20 -8.55 13.33
CA ALA A 465 -57.04 -9.02 11.95
C ALA A 465 -56.93 -10.55 11.99
N ALA A 466 -57.98 -11.19 11.48
CA ALA A 466 -58.12 -12.64 11.37
C ALA A 466 -57.09 -13.21 10.38
N ARG A 467 -56.58 -14.41 10.70
CA ARG A 467 -55.95 -15.30 9.74
C ARG A 467 -56.99 -15.76 8.72
N LEU A 468 -56.66 -15.67 7.43
CA LEU A 468 -57.21 -16.54 6.40
C LEU A 468 -56.06 -17.00 5.50
N SER A 469 -55.81 -18.30 5.57
CA SER A 469 -54.88 -19.08 4.77
C SER A 469 -55.53 -19.56 3.47
N ALA A 470 -54.66 -19.96 2.53
CA ALA A 470 -54.90 -20.65 1.24
C ALA A 470 -55.08 -19.68 0.05
N SER A 471 -54.47 -19.88 -1.12
CA SER A 471 -53.62 -20.95 -1.67
C SER A 471 -52.97 -20.44 -2.96
N LYS A 472 -51.71 -20.83 -3.17
CA LYS A 472 -51.03 -21.14 -4.44
C LYS A 472 -51.74 -20.72 -5.75
N GLU A 473 -51.14 -19.77 -6.48
CA GLU A 473 -51.06 -19.87 -7.94
C GLU A 473 -49.74 -19.23 -8.41
N GLN A 474 -48.93 -20.09 -9.02
CA GLN A 474 -47.68 -19.76 -9.67
C GLN A 474 -48.03 -19.69 -11.15
N ASP A 475 -48.06 -18.51 -11.75
CA ASP A 475 -48.10 -18.40 -13.21
C ASP A 475 -47.45 -17.10 -13.73
N ASN A 476 -46.31 -17.33 -14.38
CA ASN A 476 -45.92 -16.79 -15.68
C ASN A 476 -45.61 -15.29 -15.83
N PHE A 477 -44.37 -14.94 -15.45
CA PHE A 477 -43.64 -13.78 -15.99
C PHE A 477 -43.16 -13.99 -17.45
N PHE A 478 -43.32 -15.19 -18.02
CA PHE A 478 -42.80 -15.55 -19.36
C PHE A 478 -43.70 -15.19 -20.56
N SER A 479 -44.75 -14.38 -20.39
CA SER A 479 -45.68 -14.07 -21.50
C SER A 479 -45.33 -12.84 -22.33
N SER A 480 -44.21 -12.14 -22.07
CA SER A 480 -43.80 -10.95 -22.85
C SER A 480 -42.53 -11.11 -23.70
N LEU A 481 -41.90 -12.30 -23.72
CA LEU A 481 -40.74 -12.58 -24.60
C LEU A 481 -41.06 -13.56 -25.74
N SER A 482 -42.27 -13.51 -26.30
CA SER A 482 -42.70 -14.39 -27.39
C SER A 482 -42.46 -13.83 -28.80
N ASN A 483 -41.60 -12.82 -28.97
CA ASN A 483 -41.26 -12.28 -30.28
C ASN A 483 -39.83 -12.69 -30.70
N PRO A 484 -39.67 -13.70 -31.57
CA PRO A 484 -38.35 -14.23 -31.99
C PRO A 484 -37.49 -13.20 -32.75
N LEU A 485 -38.09 -12.10 -33.21
CA LEU A 485 -37.40 -10.97 -33.85
C LEU A 485 -36.43 -10.23 -32.91
N TYR A 486 -36.73 -10.14 -31.61
CA TYR A 486 -35.86 -9.42 -30.66
C TYR A 486 -34.58 -10.20 -30.34
N TYR A 487 -34.66 -11.53 -30.27
CA TYR A 487 -33.48 -12.39 -30.08
C TYR A 487 -32.55 -12.36 -31.28
N LEU A 488 -33.11 -12.33 -32.49
CA LEU A 488 -32.33 -12.18 -33.72
C LEU A 488 -31.66 -10.81 -33.81
N ALA A 489 -32.36 -9.73 -33.45
CA ALA A 489 -31.78 -8.39 -33.42
C ALA A 489 -30.63 -8.27 -32.40
N ALA A 490 -30.78 -8.85 -31.21
CA ALA A 490 -29.73 -8.86 -30.18
C ALA A 490 -28.49 -9.66 -30.63
N LEU A 491 -28.69 -10.83 -31.25
CA LEU A 491 -27.58 -11.64 -31.79
C LEU A 491 -26.82 -10.92 -32.90
N VAL A 492 -27.52 -10.24 -33.81
CA VAL A 492 -26.89 -9.44 -34.88
C VAL A 492 -26.05 -8.30 -34.29
N LEU A 493 -26.53 -7.65 -33.24
CA LEU A 493 -25.83 -6.53 -32.60
C LEU A 493 -24.57 -6.99 -31.87
N ILE A 494 -24.62 -8.15 -31.21
CA ILE A 494 -23.44 -8.78 -30.58
C ILE A 494 -22.40 -9.18 -31.65
N CYS A 495 -22.84 -9.78 -32.76
CA CYS A 495 -21.95 -10.15 -33.86
C CYS A 495 -21.25 -8.93 -34.48
N LEU A 496 -21.96 -7.80 -34.64
CA LEU A 496 -21.36 -6.57 -35.16
C LEU A 496 -20.29 -6.00 -34.22
N LEU A 497 -20.51 -6.04 -32.91
CA LEU A 497 -19.51 -5.61 -31.93
C LEU A 497 -18.25 -6.49 -31.95
N ILE A 498 -18.42 -7.81 -32.12
CA ILE A 498 -17.29 -8.74 -32.25
C ILE A 498 -16.49 -8.47 -33.53
N ILE A 499 -17.16 -8.16 -34.65
CA ILE A 499 -16.48 -7.82 -35.90
C ILE A 499 -15.70 -6.51 -35.79
N ILE A 500 -16.27 -5.49 -35.13
CA ILE A 500 -15.60 -4.20 -34.93
C ILE A 500 -14.36 -4.35 -34.05
N THR A 501 -14.47 -5.11 -32.95
CA THR A 501 -13.34 -5.36 -32.03
C THR A 501 -12.21 -6.13 -32.72
N LEU A 502 -12.54 -7.16 -33.52
CA LEU A 502 -11.55 -7.89 -34.33
C LEU A 502 -10.89 -6.99 -35.40
N ALA A 503 -11.65 -6.10 -36.05
CA ALA A 503 -11.10 -5.17 -37.03
C ALA A 503 -10.11 -4.18 -36.40
N VAL A 504 -10.42 -3.67 -35.20
CA VAL A 504 -9.51 -2.80 -34.43
C VAL A 504 -8.26 -3.57 -34.00
N TYR A 505 -8.43 -4.79 -33.50
CA TYR A 505 -7.33 -5.67 -33.09
C TYR A 505 -6.34 -5.95 -34.24
N ILE A 506 -6.84 -6.30 -35.43
CA ILE A 506 -6.01 -6.53 -36.62
C ILE A 506 -5.30 -5.25 -37.07
N ARG A 507 -5.94 -4.07 -36.95
CA ARG A 507 -5.31 -2.78 -37.26
C ARG A 507 -4.14 -2.47 -36.35
N ILE A 508 -4.25 -2.79 -35.06
CA ILE A 508 -3.19 -2.58 -34.06
C ILE A 508 -2.00 -3.51 -34.35
N ILE A 509 -2.25 -4.77 -34.68
CA ILE A 509 -1.19 -5.75 -35.00
C ILE A 509 -0.44 -5.36 -36.29
N ARG A 510 -1.15 -4.89 -37.33
CA ARG A 510 -0.50 -4.46 -38.59
C ARG A 510 0.43 -3.26 -38.42
N LYS A 511 0.22 -2.40 -37.40
CA LYS A 511 1.11 -1.26 -37.11
C LYS A 511 2.44 -1.67 -36.43
N ARG A 512 2.56 -2.90 -35.90
CA ARG A 512 3.72 -3.33 -35.09
C ARG A 512 4.84 -4.06 -35.86
N ARG A 513 4.88 -4.06 -37.20
CA ARG A 513 6.06 -4.62 -37.92
C ARG A 513 7.29 -3.69 -37.77
N PRO A 514 8.41 -4.14 -37.19
CA PRO A 514 9.62 -3.32 -37.04
C PRO A 514 10.32 -3.14 -38.40
N ARG A 515 10.69 -1.89 -38.73
CA ARG A 515 11.53 -1.59 -39.90
C ARG A 515 12.99 -1.90 -39.57
N ILE A 516 13.49 -3.06 -40.00
CA ILE A 516 14.92 -3.40 -39.92
C ILE A 516 15.69 -2.49 -40.89
N LYS A 517 16.49 -1.55 -40.36
CA LYS A 517 17.50 -0.83 -41.16
C LYS A 517 18.67 -1.78 -41.41
N LYS A 518 18.78 -2.33 -42.62
CA LYS A 518 20.01 -3.03 -43.04
C LYS A 518 21.14 -2.01 -43.14
N ARG A 519 22.15 -2.11 -42.25
CA ARG A 519 23.43 -1.40 -42.36
C ARG A 519 24.27 -2.11 -43.42
N ILE A 520 24.54 -1.46 -44.54
CA ILE A 520 25.47 -1.95 -45.56
C ILE A 520 26.87 -1.51 -45.13
N ILE A 521 27.77 -2.48 -44.87
CA ILE A 521 29.19 -2.21 -44.68
C ILE A 521 29.80 -2.13 -46.08
N VAL A 522 30.19 -0.92 -46.50
CA VAL A 522 30.89 -0.71 -47.77
C VAL A 522 32.38 -0.97 -47.53
N ASN A 523 32.92 -1.98 -48.21
CA ASN A 523 34.35 -2.28 -48.22
C ASN A 523 35.11 -1.17 -48.97
N LYS A 524 36.27 -0.75 -48.45
CA LYS A 524 36.94 0.53 -48.78
C LYS A 524 37.61 0.63 -50.16
N ASN A 525 37.33 -0.25 -51.13
CA ASN A 525 38.16 -0.36 -52.35
C ASN A 525 37.41 -0.39 -53.70
N VAL A 526 36.24 0.24 -53.86
CA VAL A 526 35.64 0.39 -55.21
C VAL A 526 34.96 1.74 -55.39
N THR A 527 35.52 2.57 -56.28
CA THR A 527 34.86 3.72 -56.91
C THR A 527 34.14 3.29 -58.18
N PRO A 528 32.99 3.90 -58.49
CA PRO A 528 32.80 4.38 -59.85
C PRO A 528 32.39 5.85 -59.90
N LEU A 529 33.15 6.58 -60.70
CA LEU A 529 32.94 7.91 -61.21
C LEU A 529 31.67 8.00 -62.06
N THR A 530 30.85 9.03 -61.82
CA THR A 530 30.18 9.95 -62.79
C THR A 530 29.10 10.75 -62.01
N TYR A 531 29.31 12.02 -61.63
CA TYR A 531 28.94 13.27 -62.36
C TYR A 531 27.40 13.46 -62.49
N ARG A 532 26.68 14.54 -62.09
CA ARG A 532 26.89 15.95 -61.65
C ARG A 532 25.62 16.42 -60.84
N PRO A 533 25.60 17.62 -60.19
CA PRO A 533 24.62 18.02 -59.17
C PRO A 533 23.51 19.02 -59.59
N GLN A 534 22.40 18.97 -58.81
CA GLN A 534 21.46 20.03 -58.34
C GLN A 534 20.53 20.77 -59.34
N PRO A 535 19.47 21.51 -58.90
CA PRO A 535 18.70 21.56 -57.63
C PRO A 535 17.15 21.73 -57.80
N ASN A 536 16.42 21.77 -56.68
CA ASN A 536 15.06 22.32 -56.49
C ASN A 536 13.85 21.60 -57.12
N THR A 537 13.04 20.94 -56.28
CA THR A 537 11.72 21.44 -55.82
C THR A 537 11.14 20.46 -54.81
N GLU A 538 10.59 21.00 -53.74
CA GLU A 538 9.72 20.30 -52.79
C GLU A 538 8.47 19.75 -53.50
N GLN A 539 7.87 18.72 -52.88
CA GLN A 539 6.60 18.06 -53.21
C GLN A 539 6.65 16.94 -54.27
N CYS A 540 6.40 15.70 -53.83
CA CYS A 540 5.24 14.95 -54.32
C CYS A 540 4.88 13.81 -53.37
N GLU A 541 3.71 14.03 -52.76
CA GLU A 541 2.63 13.11 -52.44
C GLU A 541 2.68 11.69 -53.03
N ILE A 542 2.19 10.77 -52.20
CA ILE A 542 2.07 9.33 -52.41
C ILE A 542 0.99 9.04 -53.46
N THR A 543 1.27 8.11 -54.39
CA THR A 543 0.21 7.28 -55.00
C THR A 543 0.57 5.80 -54.87
N ILE A 544 -0.41 5.02 -54.44
CA ILE A 544 -0.36 3.55 -54.38
C ILE A 544 -0.58 3.05 -55.80
N GLU A 545 0.45 2.44 -56.38
CA GLU A 545 0.38 1.32 -57.34
C GLU A 545 1.75 1.19 -58.02
N ASN A 546 2.61 0.34 -57.47
CA ASN A 546 3.60 -0.45 -58.22
C ASN A 546 4.46 -1.25 -57.24
N CYS A 547 3.93 -2.38 -56.79
CA CYS A 547 4.75 -3.50 -56.33
C CYS A 547 4.00 -4.82 -56.56
N CYS A 548 3.76 -5.13 -57.83
CA CYS A 548 3.73 -6.50 -58.31
C CYS A 548 4.98 -6.70 -59.17
N ASN A 549 6.09 -7.14 -58.57
CA ASN A 549 7.00 -8.03 -59.27
C ASN A 549 7.96 -8.78 -58.33
N MET A 550 8.03 -10.09 -58.56
CA MET A 550 8.95 -11.10 -57.98
C MET A 550 8.48 -11.88 -56.74
N ASN A 551 7.61 -12.87 -57.01
CA ASN A 551 7.70 -14.29 -56.66
C ASN A 551 8.66 -14.70 -55.53
N VAL A 552 8.12 -15.17 -54.39
CA VAL A 552 8.20 -16.57 -53.90
C VAL A 552 7.02 -16.78 -52.93
N CYS A 553 6.13 -17.71 -53.25
CA CYS A 553 4.97 -18.10 -52.45
C CYS A 553 5.24 -19.41 -51.70
N GLU A 554 4.87 -19.50 -50.42
CA GLU A 554 4.51 -20.76 -49.76
C GLU A 554 3.34 -20.51 -48.79
N THR A 555 2.10 -20.77 -49.23
CA THR A 555 0.95 -21.37 -48.51
C THR A 555 -0.36 -21.17 -49.30
N PRO A 556 -1.33 -22.12 -49.23
CA PRO A 556 -2.36 -22.28 -50.26
C PRO A 556 -3.57 -21.35 -50.08
N CYS A 557 -4.03 -20.75 -51.17
CA CYS A 557 -5.24 -19.93 -51.21
C CYS A 557 -6.51 -20.80 -51.33
N TYR A 558 -7.47 -20.54 -50.45
CA TYR A 558 -8.85 -21.01 -50.49
C TYR A 558 -9.66 -20.09 -51.43
N GLU A 559 -10.28 -20.62 -52.49
CA GLU A 559 -11.10 -19.86 -53.45
C GLU A 559 -12.56 -19.71 -52.96
N PRO A 560 -13.11 -18.48 -52.87
CA PRO A 560 -14.55 -18.26 -52.73
C PRO A 560 -15.27 -18.27 -54.10
N ARG A 561 -16.42 -18.93 -54.13
CA ARG A 561 -17.34 -19.04 -55.28
C ARG A 561 -18.04 -17.70 -55.56
N SER A 562 -17.50 -16.87 -56.46
CA SER A 562 -18.30 -15.82 -57.12
C SER A 562 -17.63 -15.25 -58.37
N PHE A 563 -17.16 -16.10 -59.29
CA PHE A 563 -16.76 -15.68 -60.65
C PHE A 563 -16.89 -16.84 -61.66
N GLN A 564 -17.87 -17.74 -61.44
CA GLN A 564 -18.14 -18.87 -62.34
C GLN A 564 -19.24 -18.61 -63.38
N GLU A 565 -19.89 -17.45 -63.38
CA GLU A 565 -20.99 -17.17 -64.32
C GLU A 565 -20.58 -16.34 -65.56
N ASP A 566 -19.52 -15.55 -65.52
CA ASP A 566 -19.12 -14.72 -66.69
C ASP A 566 -18.14 -15.40 -67.66
N LYS A 567 -17.74 -16.65 -67.38
CA LYS A 567 -16.83 -17.42 -68.27
C LYS A 567 -17.55 -18.42 -69.18
N LYS A 568 -18.87 -18.59 -69.04
CA LYS A 568 -19.67 -19.52 -69.87
C LYS A 568 -20.40 -18.86 -71.05
N THR A 569 -20.36 -17.53 -71.17
CA THR A 569 -21.06 -16.77 -72.22
C THR A 569 -20.13 -16.15 -73.27
N LEU A 570 -18.81 -16.36 -73.18
CA LEU A 570 -17.82 -15.87 -74.16
C LEU A 570 -17.12 -16.97 -74.96
N LEU A 571 -17.49 -18.25 -74.77
CA LEU A 571 -16.92 -19.41 -75.48
C LEU A 571 -17.94 -20.12 -76.40
N SER A 572 -19.13 -19.55 -76.63
CA SER A 572 -20.15 -20.13 -77.51
C SER A 572 -20.19 -19.55 -78.92
N ASN A 573 -19.25 -18.67 -79.31
CA ASN A 573 -19.32 -17.92 -80.58
C ASN A 573 -18.07 -18.06 -81.48
N MET A 574 -17.28 -19.13 -81.36
CA MET A 574 -16.23 -19.45 -82.34
C MET A 574 -16.12 -20.95 -82.64
N GLU A 575 -17.27 -21.61 -82.84
CA GLU A 575 -17.36 -22.86 -83.60
C GLU A 575 -18.02 -22.57 -84.95
N GLY A 576 -17.38 -23.07 -86.02
CA GLY A 576 -17.79 -22.98 -87.42
C GLY A 576 -16.63 -22.47 -88.29
N GLU A 577 -16.07 -23.19 -89.25
CA GLU A 577 -16.48 -24.42 -89.93
C GLU A 577 -15.24 -25.13 -90.54
N ASP A 578 -15.39 -26.43 -90.75
CA ASP A 578 -14.59 -27.26 -91.65
C ASP A 578 -14.58 -26.72 -93.09
N PHE A 579 -13.44 -26.78 -93.78
CA PHE A 579 -13.19 -27.49 -95.06
C PHE A 579 -11.79 -27.22 -95.61
#